data_AF-A0A509LJ00-F1
#
_entry.id   AF-A0A509LJ00-F1
#
_cell.length_a   1.000
_cell.length_b   1.000
_cell.length_c   1.000
_cell.angle_alpha   90.00
_cell.angle_beta   90.00
_cell.angle_gamma   90.00
#
_symmetry.space_group_name_H-M   'P 1'
#
loop_
_entity.id
_entity.type
_entity.pdbx_description
1 polymer ?
#
loop_
_entity_poly.entity_id
_entity_poly.type
_entity_poly.pdbx_seq_one_letter_code
_entity_poly.pdbx_strand_id
1 'polypeptide(L)'
;LPNFEDWPKVLYYNTGLEFTPLELWDIAERCNMLERLFNIREGLTRDDLEKGDMLNHRYYDEPCRRGAPDVVGMKIDKKRFIKMIDEFYEHKGLDKKGNPKPETLKRLEIANEPSHML
;
A
#
# COMPACT_ATOMS: atom_id res chain seq x y z
N LEU A 1 0.63 23.09 1.34
CA LEU A 1 0.16 22.11 2.35
C LEU A 1 1.24 21.97 3.41
N PRO A 2 0.91 21.61 4.67
CA PRO A 2 1.91 21.36 5.71
C PRO A 2 2.91 20.29 5.26
N ASN A 3 4.18 20.41 5.65
CA ASN A 3 5.15 19.34 5.45
C ASN A 3 4.92 18.24 6.49
N PHE A 4 5.61 17.10 6.33
CA PHE A 4 5.54 15.97 7.26
C PHE A 4 5.75 16.38 8.73
N GLU A 5 6.76 17.21 8.99
CA GLU A 5 7.11 17.73 10.31
C GLU A 5 6.09 18.72 10.90
N ASP A 6 5.22 19.29 10.08
CA ASP A 6 4.26 20.31 10.50
C ASP A 6 2.93 19.70 10.97
N TRP A 7 2.61 18.48 10.53
CA TRP A 7 1.34 17.81 10.84
C TRP A 7 1.06 17.62 12.34
N PRO A 8 2.04 17.25 13.19
CA PRO A 8 1.77 17.12 14.61
C PRO A 8 1.31 18.42 15.26
N LYS A 9 1.86 19.58 14.85
CA LYS A 9 1.46 20.89 15.36
C LYS A 9 0.00 21.21 15.00
N VAL A 10 -0.39 20.91 13.75
CA VAL A 10 -1.77 21.11 13.30
C VAL A 10 -2.73 20.27 14.12
N LEU A 11 -2.42 18.99 14.36
CA LEU A 11 -3.26 18.10 15.18
C LEU A 11 -3.35 18.58 16.62
N TYR A 12 -2.21 18.97 17.22
CA TYR A 12 -2.18 19.51 18.57
C TYR A 12 -3.08 20.74 18.73
N TYR A 13 -2.96 21.74 17.84
CA TYR A 13 -3.76 22.96 17.97
C TYR A 13 -5.27 22.75 17.80
N ASN A 14 -5.68 21.68 17.11
CA ASN A 14 -7.10 21.39 16.90
C ASN A 14 -7.69 20.43 17.94
N THR A 15 -6.88 19.53 18.50
CA THR A 15 -7.36 18.39 19.32
C THR A 15 -6.76 18.32 20.72
N GLY A 16 -5.65 19.02 20.96
CA GLY A 16 -4.84 18.89 22.17
C GLY A 16 -3.99 17.62 22.24
N LEU A 17 -4.03 16.75 21.23
CA LEU A 17 -3.22 15.52 21.19
C LEU A 17 -1.79 15.83 20.73
N GLU A 18 -0.82 15.29 21.45
CA GLU A 18 0.60 15.44 21.14
C GLU A 18 1.10 14.18 20.43
N PHE A 19 1.79 14.39 19.31
CA PHE A 19 2.43 13.34 18.53
C PHE A 19 3.79 13.83 18.03
N THR A 20 4.65 12.89 17.73
CA THR A 20 5.81 13.07 16.85
C THR A 20 5.41 12.75 15.40
N PRO A 21 6.16 13.25 14.40
CA PRO A 21 5.92 12.91 13.00
C PRO A 21 5.96 11.40 12.74
N LEU A 22 6.88 10.68 13.39
CA LEU A 22 7.00 9.22 13.26
C LEU A 22 5.79 8.48 13.85
N GLU A 23 5.26 8.92 15.00
CA GLU A 23 4.02 8.32 15.54
C GLU A 23 2.84 8.51 14.57
N LEU A 24 2.74 9.66 13.90
CA LEU A 24 1.73 9.86 12.85
C LEU A 24 1.95 8.94 11.64
N TRP A 25 3.20 8.69 11.27
CA TRP A 25 3.53 7.75 10.20
C TRP A 25 3.14 6.31 10.56
N ASP A 26 3.44 5.88 11.79
CA ASP A 26 3.06 4.55 12.29
C ASP A 26 1.53 4.40 12.37
N ILE A 27 0.80 5.46 12.76
CA ILE A 27 -0.66 5.50 12.71
C ILE A 27 -1.16 5.35 11.28
N ALA A 28 -0.59 6.08 10.32
CA ALA A 28 -0.97 6.00 8.92
C ALA A 28 -0.71 4.60 8.34
N GLU A 29 0.43 3.98 8.68
CA GLU A 29 0.75 2.61 8.29
C GLU A 29 -0.25 1.61 8.87
N ARG A 30 -0.61 1.74 10.16
CA ARG A 30 -1.63 0.92 10.82
C ARG A 30 -2.98 1.04 10.12
N CYS A 31 -3.43 2.25 9.80
CA CYS A 31 -4.68 2.47 9.06
C CYS A 31 -4.65 1.79 7.69
N ASN A 32 -3.57 1.97 6.91
CA ASN A 32 -3.46 1.34 5.61
C ASN A 32 -3.41 -0.19 5.69
N MET A 33 -2.79 -0.74 6.74
CA MET A 33 -2.76 -2.18 6.96
C MET A 33 -4.15 -2.73 7.30
N LEU A 34 -4.92 -2.04 8.14
CA LEU A 34 -6.30 -2.41 8.46
C LEU A 34 -7.20 -2.41 7.21
N GLU A 35 -7.08 -1.41 6.34
CA GLU A 35 -7.78 -1.38 5.05
C GLU A 35 -7.41 -2.58 4.18
N ARG A 36 -6.12 -2.96 4.16
CA ARG A 36 -5.67 -4.13 3.41
C ARG A 36 -6.23 -5.43 4.00
N LEU A 37 -6.28 -5.57 5.32
CA LEU A 37 -6.90 -6.72 5.98
C LEU A 37 -8.37 -6.85 5.62
N PHE A 38 -9.10 -5.72 5.63
CA PHE A 38 -10.48 -5.68 5.15
C PHE A 38 -10.58 -6.16 3.70
N ASN A 39 -9.73 -5.68 2.80
CA ASN A 39 -9.78 -6.11 1.40
C ASN A 39 -9.46 -7.60 1.22
N ILE A 40 -8.48 -8.14 1.96
CA ILE A 40 -8.15 -9.57 1.95
C ILE A 40 -9.37 -10.40 2.38
N ARG A 41 -10.05 -9.97 3.45
CA ARG A 41 -11.30 -10.57 3.92
C ARG A 41 -12.37 -10.58 2.84
N GLU A 42 -12.51 -9.50 2.07
CA GLU A 42 -13.48 -9.39 0.97
C GLU A 42 -13.01 -10.06 -0.35
N GLY A 43 -11.89 -10.78 -0.32
CA GLY A 43 -11.40 -11.60 -1.43
C GLY A 43 -10.33 -10.96 -2.32
N LEU A 44 -9.61 -9.95 -1.83
CA LEU A 44 -8.43 -9.42 -2.53
C LEU A 44 -7.35 -10.50 -2.62
N THR A 45 -6.87 -10.77 -3.84
CA THR A 45 -5.74 -11.64 -4.10
C THR A 45 -4.77 -10.96 -5.06
N ARG A 46 -3.46 -11.17 -4.87
CA ARG A 46 -2.39 -10.47 -5.60
C ARG A 46 -2.63 -10.38 -7.11
N ASP A 47 -2.87 -11.53 -7.75
CA ASP A 47 -2.83 -11.66 -9.21
C ASP A 47 -4.21 -11.44 -9.90
N ASP A 48 -5.24 -11.08 -9.14
CA ASP A 48 -6.57 -10.80 -9.67
C ASP A 48 -6.58 -9.47 -10.45
N LEU A 49 -7.16 -9.47 -11.66
CA LEU A 49 -7.18 -8.29 -12.56
C LEU A 49 -8.30 -7.28 -12.25
N GLU A 50 -9.26 -7.65 -11.41
CA GLU A 50 -10.39 -6.81 -11.00
C GLU A 50 -10.17 -6.24 -9.59
N LYS A 51 -9.71 -7.07 -8.65
CA LYS A 51 -9.56 -6.72 -7.23
C LYS A 51 -8.13 -6.72 -6.74
N GLY A 52 -7.20 -7.28 -7.50
CA GLY A 52 -5.83 -7.51 -7.05
C GLY A 52 -4.91 -6.33 -7.23
N ASP A 53 -3.62 -6.59 -7.06
CA ASP A 53 -2.55 -5.59 -7.18
C ASP A 53 -1.92 -5.60 -8.59
N MET A 54 -2.65 -6.07 -9.60
CA MET A 54 -2.20 -6.13 -10.99
C MET A 54 -2.84 -5.05 -11.86
N LEU A 55 -2.10 -4.57 -12.86
CA LEU A 55 -2.67 -3.67 -13.85
C LEU A 55 -3.46 -4.46 -14.89
N ASN A 56 -4.46 -3.81 -15.50
CA ASN A 56 -5.15 -4.33 -16.66
C ASN A 56 -4.12 -4.72 -17.76
N HIS A 57 -4.35 -5.85 -18.44
CA HIS A 57 -3.41 -6.42 -19.40
C HIS A 57 -2.97 -5.43 -20.50
N ARG A 58 -3.84 -4.46 -20.86
CA ARG A 58 -3.57 -3.44 -21.87
C ARG A 58 -2.32 -2.61 -21.56
N TYR A 59 -1.99 -2.41 -20.28
CA TYR A 59 -0.75 -1.72 -19.87
C TYR A 59 0.53 -2.48 -20.28
N TYR A 60 0.45 -3.81 -20.43
CA TYR A 60 1.55 -4.67 -20.85
C TYR A 60 1.53 -4.97 -22.35
N ASP A 61 0.35 -4.96 -22.97
CA ASP A 61 0.15 -5.43 -24.34
C ASP A 61 0.10 -4.30 -25.37
N GLU A 62 -0.51 -3.17 -25.03
CA GLU A 62 -0.75 -2.06 -25.96
C GLU A 62 0.25 -0.90 -25.75
N PRO A 63 0.93 -0.43 -26.81
CA PRO A 63 1.81 0.73 -26.72
C PRO A 63 1.02 2.01 -26.46
N CYS A 64 1.60 2.89 -25.64
CA CYS A 64 1.07 4.23 -25.42
C CYS A 64 1.02 5.01 -26.74
N ARG A 65 -0.14 5.55 -27.11
CA ARG A 65 -0.35 6.18 -28.43
C ARG A 65 -0.12 7.69 -28.45
N ARG A 66 -0.13 8.36 -27.29
CA ARG A 66 -0.05 9.83 -27.15
C ARG A 66 0.60 10.19 -25.82
N GLY A 67 1.30 11.31 -25.76
CA GLY A 67 1.96 11.80 -24.53
C GLY A 67 3.30 12.46 -24.86
N ALA A 68 4.18 12.52 -23.85
CA ALA A 68 5.56 12.96 -24.06
C ALA A 68 6.25 12.05 -25.11
N PRO A 69 7.16 12.59 -25.94
CA PRO A 69 7.81 11.82 -27.00
C PRO A 69 8.45 10.51 -26.50
N ASP A 70 9.05 10.54 -25.32
CA ASP A 70 9.77 9.39 -24.75
C ASP A 70 8.86 8.27 -24.26
N VAL A 71 7.55 8.53 -24.05
CA VAL A 71 6.59 7.50 -23.60
C VAL A 71 5.76 6.91 -24.73
N VAL A 72 5.67 7.57 -25.89
CA VAL A 72 4.91 7.07 -27.04
C VAL A 72 5.59 5.81 -27.58
N GLY A 73 4.81 4.75 -27.78
CA GLY A 73 5.32 3.43 -28.18
C GLY A 73 5.73 2.53 -27.01
N MET A 74 5.86 3.06 -25.79
CA MET A 74 6.24 2.27 -24.63
C MET A 74 5.06 1.46 -24.05
N LYS A 75 5.42 0.39 -23.33
CA LYS A 75 4.54 -0.45 -22.53
C LYS A 75 5.17 -0.69 -21.17
N ILE A 76 4.37 -1.04 -20.18
CA ILE A 76 4.91 -1.50 -18.89
C ILE A 76 5.48 -2.90 -19.10
N ASP A 77 6.73 -3.11 -18.67
CA ASP A 77 7.33 -4.43 -18.64
C ASP A 77 6.71 -5.23 -17.49
N LYS A 78 5.96 -6.28 -17.82
CA LYS A 78 5.24 -7.10 -16.83
C LYS A 78 6.18 -7.77 -15.83
N LYS A 79 7.37 -8.22 -16.23
CA LYS A 79 8.32 -8.88 -15.33
C LYS A 79 8.90 -7.89 -14.32
N ARG A 80 9.27 -6.70 -14.78
CA ARG A 80 9.73 -5.60 -13.91
C ARG A 80 8.62 -5.13 -12.97
N PHE A 81 7.37 -5.05 -13.46
CA PHE A 81 6.23 -4.70 -12.62
C PHE A 81 6.00 -5.73 -11.51
N ILE A 82 6.02 -7.03 -11.84
CA ILE A 82 5.90 -8.11 -10.84
C ILE A 82 7.02 -8.03 -9.80
N LYS A 83 8.26 -7.76 -10.23
CA LYS A 83 9.39 -7.55 -9.31
C LYS A 83 9.17 -6.35 -8.39
N MET A 84 8.67 -5.23 -8.92
CA MET A 84 8.34 -4.05 -8.13
C MET A 84 7.25 -4.34 -7.09
N ILE A 85 6.25 -5.17 -7.42
CA ILE A 85 5.23 -5.63 -6.46
C ILE A 85 5.88 -6.45 -5.33
N ASP A 86 6.80 -7.37 -5.65
CA ASP A 86 7.51 -8.17 -4.64
C ASP A 86 8.30 -7.26 -3.67
N GLU A 87 9.05 -6.30 -4.21
CA GLU A 87 9.83 -5.32 -3.42
C GLU A 87 8.90 -4.45 -2.56
N PHE A 88 7.79 -4.00 -3.11
CA PHE A 88 6.79 -3.20 -2.40
C PHE A 88 6.16 -3.97 -1.24
N TYR A 89 5.82 -5.25 -1.45
CA TYR A 89 5.30 -6.12 -0.39
C TYR A 89 6.32 -6.32 0.71
N GLU A 90 7.59 -6.56 0.38
CA GLU A 90 8.66 -6.68 1.36
C GLU A 90 8.78 -5.41 2.21
N HIS A 91 8.79 -4.23 1.58
CA HIS A 91 8.81 -2.94 2.28
C HIS A 91 7.60 -2.72 3.19
N LYS A 92 6.42 -3.20 2.80
CA LYS A 92 5.19 -3.14 3.63
C LYS A 92 5.12 -4.24 4.70
N GLY A 93 6.08 -5.15 4.77
CA GLY A 93 6.02 -6.29 5.67
C GLY A 93 4.91 -7.28 5.32
N LEU A 94 4.66 -7.49 4.03
CA LEU A 94 3.76 -8.49 3.46
C LEU A 94 4.53 -9.71 2.93
N ASP A 95 3.86 -10.84 2.84
CA ASP A 95 4.35 -12.02 2.13
C ASP A 95 4.20 -11.87 0.60
N LYS A 96 4.68 -12.86 -0.17
CA LYS A 96 4.57 -12.84 -1.64
C LYS A 96 3.14 -12.94 -2.17
N LYS A 97 2.15 -13.29 -1.34
CA LYS A 97 0.73 -13.30 -1.71
C LYS A 97 0.03 -12.00 -1.32
N GLY A 98 0.74 -11.10 -0.65
CA GLY A 98 0.22 -9.80 -0.22
C GLY A 98 -0.46 -9.84 1.14
N ASN A 99 -0.28 -10.90 1.92
CA ASN A 99 -0.79 -11.01 3.28
C ASN A 99 0.20 -10.42 4.29
N PRO A 100 -0.25 -9.73 5.35
CA PRO A 100 0.66 -9.19 6.35
C PRO A 100 1.38 -10.28 7.13
N LYS A 101 2.68 -10.08 7.37
CA LYS A 101 3.46 -10.99 8.20
C LYS A 101 3.10 -10.81 9.69
N PRO A 102 3.19 -11.87 10.53
CA PRO A 102 2.87 -11.78 11.96
C PRO A 102 3.66 -10.69 12.70
N GLU A 103 4.94 -10.51 12.38
CA GLU A 103 5.78 -9.46 12.95
C GLU A 103 5.29 -8.04 12.62
N THR A 104 4.73 -7.84 11.42
CA THR A 104 4.15 -6.57 10.99
C THR A 104 2.88 -6.27 11.77
N LEU A 105 1.98 -7.26 11.91
CA LEU A 105 0.75 -7.12 12.68
C LEU A 105 1.02 -6.82 14.16
N LYS A 106 2.06 -7.46 14.73
CA LYS A 106 2.49 -7.19 16.10
C LYS A 106 3.05 -5.79 16.27
N ARG A 107 3.94 -5.34 15.36
CA ARG A 107 4.52 -3.99 15.39
C ARG A 107 3.46 -2.90 15.26
N LEU A 108 2.46 -3.13 14.42
CA LEU A 108 1.34 -2.21 14.20
C LEU A 108 0.22 -2.36 15.25
N GLU A 109 0.38 -3.23 16.25
CA GLU A 109 -0.58 -3.41 17.36
C GLU A 109 -1.98 -3.83 16.91
N ILE A 110 -2.08 -4.56 15.78
CA ILE A 110 -3.34 -5.04 15.19
C ILE A 110 -3.37 -6.57 15.05
N ALA A 111 -2.52 -7.28 15.80
CA ALA A 111 -2.48 -8.74 15.82
C ALA A 111 -3.78 -9.37 16.37
N ASN A 112 -4.54 -8.65 17.19
CA ASN A 112 -5.81 -9.11 17.76
C ASN A 112 -7.02 -8.59 16.96
N GLU A 113 -6.88 -8.40 15.65
CA GLU A 113 -7.97 -7.93 14.80
C GLU A 113 -9.20 -8.87 14.94
N PRO A 114 -10.40 -8.32 15.20
CA PRO A 114 -11.56 -9.08 15.66
C PRO A 114 -12.19 -10.00 14.60
N SER A 115 -11.81 -9.91 13.32
CA SER A 115 -12.32 -10.80 12.29
C SER A 115 -11.67 -12.19 12.33
N HIS A 116 -10.50 -12.35 12.98
CA HIS A 116 -9.77 -13.62 13.12
C HIS A 116 -9.60 -14.41 11.80
N MET A 117 -9.68 -13.75 10.65
CA MET A 117 -9.58 -14.37 9.32
C MET A 117 -8.14 -14.46 8.81
N LEU A 118 -7.17 -14.39 9.73
CA LEU A 118 -5.73 -14.54 9.50
C LEU A 118 -5.16 -15.59 10.45
#